data_AF-A0A354WJN5-F1
#
_entry.id   AF-A0A354WJN5-F1
#
_cell.length_a   1.000
_cell.length_b   1.000
_cell.length_c   1.000
_cell.angle_alpha   90.00
_cell.angle_beta   90.00
_cell.angle_gamma   90.00
#
_symmetry.space_group_name_H-M   'P 1'
#
loop_
_entity.id
_entity.type
_entity.pdbx_description
1 polymer ?
#
loop_
_entity_poly.entity_id
_entity_poly.type
_entity_poly.pdbx_seq_one_letter_code
_entity_poly.pdbx_strand_id
1 'polypeptide(L)' 'EQSTIKVTSNILHCLNSGCQMGWLIVPEEKSIFVYPSGQQPMFLDELDAIIPVPQFISNLTLTLRDLFSWLKVNPS' A
#
# COMPACT_ATOMS: atom_id res chain seq x y z
N GLU A 1 3.59 15.98 9.45
CA GLU A 1 2.78 14.75 9.34
C GLU A 1 1.80 14.86 8.19
N GLN A 2 1.55 13.77 7.49
CA GLN A 2 0.54 13.70 6.44
C GLN A 2 -0.80 13.28 7.07
N SER A 3 -1.90 13.94 6.70
CA SER A 3 -3.23 13.56 7.20
C SER A 3 -3.68 12.24 6.57
N THR A 4 -3.73 11.17 7.36
CA THR A 4 -4.22 9.84 6.93
C THR A 4 -5.61 9.92 6.32
N ILE A 5 -6.51 10.72 6.92
CA ILE A 5 -7.89 10.93 6.41
C ILE A 5 -7.85 11.48 4.98
N LYS A 6 -7.00 12.47 4.71
CA LYS A 6 -6.87 13.07 3.38
C LYS A 6 -6.31 12.06 2.37
N VAL A 7 -5.31 11.27 2.75
CA VAL A 7 -4.71 10.26 1.86
C VAL A 7 -5.72 9.15 1.54
N THR A 8 -6.42 8.64 2.55
CA THR A 8 -7.47 7.63 2.36
C THR A 8 -8.58 8.16 1.46
N SER A 9 -9.02 9.41 1.67
CA SER A 9 -10.02 10.04 0.79
C SER A 9 -9.56 10.10 -0.67
N ASN A 10 -8.29 10.46 -0.91
CA ASN A 10 -7.73 10.47 -2.27
C ASN A 10 -7.67 9.06 -2.89
N ILE A 11 -7.26 8.05 -2.12
CA ILE A 11 -7.23 6.65 -2.59
C ILE A 11 -8.64 6.24 -3.04
N LEU A 12 -9.65 6.46 -2.20
CA LEU A 12 -11.04 6.11 -2.51
C LEU A 12 -11.57 6.87 -3.73
N HIS A 13 -11.22 8.15 -3.88
CA HIS A 13 -11.58 8.94 -5.07
C HIS A 13 -10.99 8.34 -6.36
N CYS A 14 -9.72 7.93 -6.33
CA CYS A 14 -9.08 7.28 -7.48
C CYS A 14 -9.72 5.92 -7.80
N LEU A 15 -10.05 5.11 -6.79
CA LEU A 15 -10.71 3.81 -6.98
C LEU A 15 -12.10 3.99 -7.63
N ASN A 16 -12.87 4.96 -7.17
CA ASN A 16 -14.16 5.33 -7.76
C ASN A 16 -14.04 5.85 -9.20
N SER A 17 -12.85 6.31 -9.60
CA SER A 17 -12.54 6.82 -10.94
C SER A 17 -11.87 5.76 -11.85
N GLY A 18 -11.89 4.48 -11.46
CA GLY A 18 -11.38 3.37 -12.27
C GLY A 18 -9.95 2.94 -11.97
N CYS A 19 -9.32 3.47 -10.92
CA CYS A 19 -8.05 2.91 -10.43
C CYS A 19 -8.28 1.47 -9.93
N GLN A 20 -7.35 0.57 -10.24
CA GLN A 20 -7.45 -0.84 -9.86
C GLN A 20 -7.02 -1.09 -8.41
N MET A 21 -6.09 -0.28 -7.89
CA MET A 21 -5.52 -0.48 -6.55
C MET A 21 -4.86 0.80 -6.02
N GLY A 22 -4.98 1.04 -4.71
CA GLY A 22 -4.20 2.05 -4.00
C GLY A 22 -3.46 1.44 -2.82
N TRP A 23 -2.26 1.94 -2.52
CA TRP A 23 -1.50 1.56 -1.32
C TRP A 23 -1.35 2.78 -0.40
N LEU A 24 -1.62 2.58 0.89
CA LEU A 24 -1.25 3.51 1.95
C LEU A 24 -0.11 2.86 2.73
N ILE A 25 1.09 3.42 2.59
CA ILE A 25 2.27 2.96 3.32
C ILE A 25 2.30 3.68 4.66
N VAL A 26 2.54 2.93 5.74
CA VAL A 26 2.68 3.44 7.10
C VAL A 26 4.12 3.13 7.56
N PRO A 27 5.10 4.01 7.28
CA PRO A 27 6.51 3.75 7.53
C PRO A 27 6.84 3.49 9.00
N GLU A 28 6.18 4.21 9.91
CA GLU A 28 6.40 4.12 11.35
C GLU A 28 6.08 2.72 11.89
N GLU A 29 5.07 2.08 11.31
CA GLU A 29 4.58 0.74 11.69
C GLU A 29 5.13 -0.37 10.78
N LYS A 30 5.97 -0.04 9.80
CA LYS A 30 6.45 -0.96 8.74
C LYS A 30 5.32 -1.81 8.14
N SER A 31 4.18 -1.18 7.90
CA SER A 31 2.97 -1.83 7.41
C SER A 31 2.35 -1.06 6.25
N ILE A 32 1.43 -1.71 5.54
CA ILE A 32 0.65 -1.07 4.47
C ILE A 32 -0.82 -1.45 4.56
N PHE A 33 -1.68 -0.53 4.13
CA PHE A 33 -3.03 -0.86 3.69
C PHE A 33 -3.07 -0.94 2.16
N VAL A 34 -3.57 -2.05 1.64
CA VAL A 34 -3.84 -2.26 0.23
C VAL A 34 -5.34 -2.12 0.00
N TYR A 35 -5.72 -1.29 -0.96
CA TYR A 35 -7.11 -1.03 -1.33
C TYR A 35 -7.35 -1.53 -2.76
N PRO A 36 -7.79 -2.78 -2.97
CA PRO A 36 -8.24 -3.24 -4.27
C PRO A 36 -9.58 -2.60 -4.64
N SER A 37 -9.79 -2.30 -5.92
CA SER A 37 -11.06 -1.75 -6.40
C SER A 37 -12.21 -2.73 -6.14
N GLY A 38 -13.28 -2.25 -5.52
CA GLY A 38 -14.49 -3.03 -5.23
C GLY A 38 -14.35 -4.08 -4.11
N GLN A 39 -13.24 -4.08 -3.35
CA GLN A 39 -13.00 -5.02 -2.26
C GLN A 39 -12.69 -4.31 -0.93
N GLN A 40 -12.72 -5.07 0.16
CA GLN A 40 -12.28 -4.54 1.46
C GLN A 40 -10.76 -4.30 1.46
N PRO A 41 -10.28 -3.27 2.19
CA PRO A 41 -8.85 -3.06 2.36
C PRO A 41 -8.20 -4.24 3.08
N MET A 42 -6.96 -4.54 2.71
CA MET A 42 -6.11 -5.52 3.39
C MET A 42 -5.02 -4.79 4.16
N PHE A 43 -4.76 -5.22 5.39
CA PHE A 43 -3.64 -4.74 6.19
C PHE A 43 -2.53 -5.80 6.17
N LEU A 44 -1.30 -5.38 5.89
CA LEU A 44 -0.12 -6.23 5.88
C LEU A 44 0.96 -5.61 6.76
N ASP A 45 1.48 -6.39 7.71
CA ASP A 45 2.52 -6.00 8.67
C ASP A 45 3.65 -7.04 8.81
N GLU A 46 3.54 -8.19 8.14
CA GLU A 46 4.59 -9.20 8.09
C GLU A 46 5.60 -8.89 6.96
N LEU A 47 6.89 -8.78 7.29
CA LEU A 47 7.93 -8.41 6.31
C LEU A 47 8.01 -9.35 5.09
N ASP A 48 7.66 -10.63 5.25
CA ASP A 48 7.69 -11.61 4.17
C ASP A 48 6.35 -11.71 3.42
N ALA A 49 5.35 -10.92 3.80
CA ALA A 49 4.08 -10.84 3.08
C ALA A 49 4.29 -10.27 1.66
N ILE A 50 3.72 -10.97 0.68
CA ILE A 50 3.71 -10.53 -0.71
C ILE A 50 2.61 -9.47 -0.86
N ILE A 51 2.99 -8.31 -1.38
CA ILE A 51 2.08 -7.20 -1.60
C ILE A 51 1.23 -7.50 -2.85
N PRO A 52 -0.10 -7.51 -2.75
CA PRO A 52 -0.98 -7.62 -3.90
C PRO A 52 -0.73 -6.48 -4.88
N VAL A 53 -0.62 -6.83 -6.16
CA VAL A 53 -0.40 -5.88 -7.26
C VAL A 53 -1.58 -5.92 -8.25
N PRO A 54 -1.84 -4.84 -8.99
CA PRO A 54 -2.77 -4.87 -10.11
C PRO A 54 -2.46 -5.94 -11.15
N GLN A 55 -3.48 -6.43 -11.85
CA GLN A 55 -3.36 -7.52 -12.82
C GLN A 55 -2.36 -7.23 -13.96
N PHE A 56 -2.25 -5.97 -14.38
CA PHE A 56 -1.38 -5.55 -15.47
C PHE A 56 0.13 -5.68 -15.14
N ILE A 57 0.49 -5.83 -13.87
CA ILE A 57 1.86 -6.11 -13.40
C ILE A 57 1.92 -7.40 -12.56
N SER A 58 1.12 -8.40 -12.92
CA SER A 58 1.05 -9.69 -12.21
C SER A 58 2.37 -10.47 -12.11
N ASN A 59 3.38 -10.13 -12.91
CA ASN A 59 4.73 -10.68 -12.83
C ASN A 59 5.62 -10.00 -11.77
N LEU A 60 5.17 -8.89 -11.17
CA LEU A 60 5.86 -8.24 -10.06
C LEU A 60 5.55 -9.01 -8.77
N THR A 61 6.58 -9.64 -8.20
CA THR A 61 6.53 -10.15 -6.82
C THR A 61 7.29 -9.18 -5.94
N LEU A 62 6.59 -8.53 -5.01
CA LEU A 62 7.17 -7.56 -4.10
C LEU A 62 6.78 -7.92 -2.67
N THR A 63 7.75 -8.08 -1.78
CA THR A 63 7.48 -8.27 -0.35
C THR A 63 7.47 -6.93 0.40
N LEU A 64 6.90 -6.91 1.62
CA LEU A 64 7.03 -5.75 2.49
C LEU A 64 8.50 -5.42 2.82
N ARG A 65 9.34 -6.45 3.01
CA ARG A 65 10.78 -6.29 3.20
C ARG A 65 11.42 -5.55 2.05
N ASP A 66 11.11 -5.93 0.81
CA ASP A 66 11.64 -5.25 -0.38
C ASP A 66 11.21 -3.78 -0.40
N LEU A 67 9.92 -3.50 -0.20
CA LEU A 67 9.39 -2.15 -0.18
C LEU A 67 10.09 -1.27 0.87
N PHE A 68 10.22 -1.76 2.11
CA PHE A 68 10.84 -0.99 3.19
C PHE A 68 12.37 -0.92 3.09
N SER A 69 13.02 -1.84 2.35
CA SER A 69 14.45 -1.71 2.03
C SER A 69 14.76 -0.50 1.14
N TRP A 70 13.77 -0.04 0.35
CA TRP A 70 13.91 1.12 -0.54
C TRP A 70 13.64 2.44 0.17
N LEU A 71 12.81 2.41 1.21
CA LEU A 71 12.51 3.60 1.99
C LEU A 71 13.69 3.91 2.90
N LYS A 72 14.29 5.08 2.72
CA LYS A 72 15.20 5.66 3.73
C LYS A 72 14.39 6.11 4.92
N VAL A 73 13.95 5.15 5.73
CA VAL A 73 13.34 5.44 7.03
C VAL A 73 14.50 5.82 7.94
N ASN A 74 14.67 7.13 8.18
CA ASN A 74 15.67 7.58 9.15
C ASN A 74 15.33 6.93 10.49
N PRO A 75 16.24 6.17 11.11
CA PRO A 75 16.01 5.67 12.45
C PRO A 75 15.94 6.88 13.38
N SER A 76 14.81 7.01 14.07
CA SER A 76 14.62 7.89 15.23
C SER A 76 15.52 7.46 16.37
#